data_AF-A0A7J2TLB8-F1
#
_entry.id   AF-A0A7J2TLB8-F1
#
_cell.length_a   1.000
_cell.length_b   1.000
_cell.length_c   1.000
_cell.angle_alpha   90.00
_cell.angle_beta   90.00
_cell.angle_gamma   90.00
#
_symmetry.space_group_name_H-M   'P 1'
#
loop_
_entity.id
_entity.type
_entity.pdbx_description
1 polymer ?
#
loop_
_entity_poly.entity_id
_entity_poly.type
_entity_poly.pdbx_seq_one_letter_code
_entity_poly.pdbx_strand_id
1 'polypeptide(L)'
;MQEKIALIVEKTVRKILSPYPITPAIEVVNYIREAVEKIVSGIIQIYQGKDVAIDDAIEDLMRYLATDRNFSPSESVRIIGDLRKEIARELNLKDKEALKLFEIIENAVYKAFDAYYACRSKIFELRLKEKDRDIEILRRIIEFSERAEKENNG
;
A
#
# COMPACT_ATOMS: atom_id res chain seq x y z
N MET A 1 2.10 18.12 -20.42
CA MET A 1 2.48 16.82 -19.83
C MET A 1 2.39 16.87 -18.31
N GLN A 2 3.11 17.78 -17.65
CA GLN A 2 3.06 17.93 -16.19
C GLN A 2 1.65 18.14 -15.62
N GLU A 3 0.84 18.98 -16.26
CA GLU A 3 -0.56 19.20 -15.86
C GLU A 3 -1.42 17.92 -15.87
N LYS A 4 -1.22 17.06 -16.87
CA LYS A 4 -1.92 15.76 -16.97
C LYS A 4 -1.47 14.80 -15.88
N ILE A 5 -0.17 14.78 -15.57
CA ILE A 5 0.38 13.99 -14.45
C ILE A 5 -0.26 14.43 -13.15
N ALA A 6 -0.26 15.73 -12.86
CA ALA A 6 -0.87 16.29 -11.65
C ALA A 6 -2.35 15.89 -11.52
N LEU A 7 -3.10 15.91 -12.62
CA LEU A 7 -4.51 15.51 -12.63
C LEU A 7 -4.71 14.02 -12.33
N ILE A 8 -3.88 13.14 -12.90
CA ILE A 8 -3.92 11.69 -12.63
C ILE A 8 -3.56 11.43 -11.17
N VAL A 9 -2.52 12.09 -10.65
CA VAL A 9 -2.09 11.99 -9.25
C VAL A 9 -3.22 12.42 -8.31
N GLU A 10 -3.82 13.58 -8.54
CA GLU A 10 -4.95 14.09 -7.76
C GLU A 10 -6.12 13.11 -7.72
N LYS A 11 -6.52 12.57 -8.88
CA LYS A 11 -7.61 11.59 -8.96
C LYS A 11 -7.30 10.33 -8.15
N THR A 12 -6.08 9.82 -8.28
CA THR A 12 -5.64 8.60 -7.57
C THR A 12 -5.55 8.83 -6.08
N VAL A 13 -4.94 9.93 -5.62
CA VAL A 13 -4.85 10.30 -4.20
C VAL A 13 -6.24 10.47 -3.60
N ARG A 14 -7.16 11.17 -4.30
CA ARG A 14 -8.55 11.29 -3.85
C ARG A 14 -9.25 9.95 -3.73
N LYS A 15 -9.01 9.02 -4.65
CA LYS A 15 -9.56 7.66 -4.59
C LYS A 15 -9.02 6.87 -3.39
N ILE A 16 -7.73 7.01 -3.08
CA ILE A 16 -7.11 6.38 -1.90
C ILE A 16 -7.71 6.96 -0.61
N LEU A 17 -7.93 8.28 -0.58
CA LEU A 17 -8.41 8.97 0.61
C LEU A 17 -9.94 8.99 0.76
N SER A 18 -10.71 8.62 -0.27
CA SER A 18 -12.17 8.68 -0.24
C SER A 18 -12.86 7.85 0.85
N PRO A 19 -12.31 6.71 1.31
CA PRO A 19 -12.93 5.97 2.42
C PRO A 19 -12.78 6.64 3.79
N TYR A 20 -11.90 7.65 3.92
CA TYR A 20 -11.63 8.29 5.20
C TYR A 20 -12.74 9.29 5.54
N PRO A 21 -13.39 9.18 6.71
CA PRO A 21 -14.44 10.12 7.11
C PRO A 21 -13.89 11.51 7.43
N ILE A 22 -12.61 11.59 7.80
CA ILE A 22 -11.87 12.81 8.08
C ILE A 22 -10.54 12.70 7.32
N THR A 23 -10.13 13.79 6.66
CA THR A 23 -8.86 13.84 5.95
C THR A 23 -7.71 13.47 6.90
N PRO A 24 -6.84 12.51 6.54
CA PRO A 24 -5.67 12.18 7.34
C PRO A 24 -4.74 13.37 7.56
N ALA A 25 -3.79 13.20 8.48
CA ALA A 25 -2.72 14.19 8.72
C ALA A 25 -1.99 14.54 7.41
N ILE A 26 -1.54 15.79 7.30
CA ILE A 26 -0.99 16.33 6.05
C ILE A 26 0.26 15.56 5.59
N GLU A 27 1.05 15.05 6.54
CA GLU A 27 2.22 14.21 6.30
C GLU A 27 1.85 12.90 5.60
N VAL A 28 0.73 12.28 6.01
CA VAL A 28 0.21 11.05 5.37
C VAL A 28 -0.24 11.36 3.96
N VAL A 29 -0.98 12.46 3.77
CA VAL A 29 -1.46 12.88 2.44
C VAL A 29 -0.27 13.15 1.51
N ASN A 30 0.77 13.85 2.00
CA ASN A 30 1.97 14.15 1.23
C ASN A 30 2.76 12.88 0.88
N TYR A 31 2.93 11.97 1.84
CA TYR A 31 3.59 10.70 1.60
C TYR A 31 2.91 9.88 0.48
N ILE A 32 1.58 9.76 0.53
CA ILE A 32 0.81 9.06 -0.52
C ILE A 32 0.97 9.77 -1.85
N ARG A 33 0.85 11.11 -1.86
CA ARG A 33 0.96 11.93 -3.06
C ARG A 33 2.32 11.77 -3.73
N GLU A 34 3.40 11.88 -2.98
CA GLU A 34 4.77 11.73 -3.50
C GLU A 34 4.99 10.33 -4.11
N ALA A 35 4.51 9.28 -3.44
CA ALA A 35 4.60 7.92 -3.96
C ALA A 35 3.82 7.77 -5.28
N VAL A 36 2.56 8.24 -5.31
CA VAL A 36 1.71 8.20 -6.51
C VAL A 36 2.32 9.02 -7.65
N GLU A 37 2.87 10.20 -7.37
CA GLU A 37 3.52 11.06 -8.37
C GLU A 37 4.73 10.39 -9.00
N LYS A 38 5.60 9.76 -8.18
CA LYS A 38 6.75 8.99 -8.67
C LYS A 38 6.32 7.81 -9.53
N ILE A 39 5.28 7.08 -9.12
CA ILE A 39 4.73 5.95 -9.89
C ILE A 39 4.20 6.43 -11.25
N VAL A 40 3.30 7.43 -11.26
CA VAL A 40 2.67 7.93 -12.49
C VAL A 40 3.73 8.50 -13.44
N SER A 41 4.64 9.33 -12.91
CA SER A 41 5.72 9.92 -13.70
C SER A 41 6.65 8.85 -14.25
N GLY A 42 6.99 7.85 -13.45
CA GLY A 42 7.85 6.73 -13.86
C GLY A 42 7.19 5.87 -14.94
N ILE A 43 5.91 5.51 -14.80
CA ILE A 43 5.17 4.76 -15.83
C ILE A 43 5.16 5.52 -17.15
N ILE A 44 4.93 6.84 -17.13
CA ILE A 44 4.94 7.66 -18.34
C ILE A 44 6.34 7.72 -18.97
N GLN A 45 7.39 7.80 -18.15
CA GLN A 45 8.77 7.77 -18.62
C GLN A 45 9.14 6.43 -19.26
N ILE A 46 8.74 5.31 -18.64
CA ILE A 46 8.91 3.96 -19.20
C ILE A 46 8.15 3.83 -20.52
N TYR A 47 6.91 4.35 -20.58
CA TYR A 47 6.12 4.38 -21.80
C TYR A 47 6.82 5.16 -22.93
N GLN A 48 7.52 6.24 -22.60
CA GLN A 48 8.36 7.02 -23.51
C GLN A 48 9.69 6.34 -23.89
N GLY A 49 9.96 5.15 -23.36
CA GLY A 49 11.17 4.37 -23.64
C GLY A 49 12.37 4.70 -22.75
N LYS A 50 12.17 5.38 -21.62
CA LYS A 50 13.21 5.61 -20.62
C LYS A 50 13.33 4.42 -19.67
N ASP A 51 14.55 4.16 -19.21
CA ASP A 51 14.81 3.19 -18.16
C ASP A 51 14.73 3.88 -16.79
N VAL A 52 13.63 3.66 -16.07
CA VAL A 52 13.35 4.29 -14.78
C VAL A 52 12.79 3.22 -13.84
N ALA A 53 13.37 3.10 -12.66
CA ALA A 53 12.84 2.24 -11.61
C ALA A 53 11.67 2.93 -10.90
N ILE A 54 10.60 2.18 -10.67
CA ILE A 54 9.41 2.64 -9.91
C ILE A 54 9.14 1.80 -8.67
N ASP A 55 9.99 0.81 -8.43
CA ASP A 55 9.86 -0.24 -7.42
C ASP A 55 9.71 0.35 -6.02
N ASP A 56 10.64 1.20 -5.60
CA ASP A 56 10.61 1.85 -4.27
C ASP A 56 9.32 2.65 -4.05
N ALA A 57 8.85 3.37 -5.08
CA ALA A 57 7.63 4.16 -4.98
C ALA A 57 6.37 3.28 -4.88
N ILE A 58 6.35 2.15 -5.59
CA ILE A 58 5.32 1.12 -5.46
C ILE A 58 5.36 0.52 -4.07
N GLU A 59 6.53 0.16 -3.57
CA GLU A 59 6.70 -0.39 -2.22
C GLU A 59 6.21 0.57 -1.14
N ASP A 60 6.57 1.84 -1.24
CA ASP A 60 6.16 2.87 -0.29
C ASP A 60 4.63 3.02 -0.23
N LEU A 61 3.98 3.04 -1.40
CA LEU A 61 2.51 3.09 -1.48
C LEU A 61 1.87 1.80 -0.95
N MET A 62 2.40 0.63 -1.32
CA MET A 62 1.85 -0.66 -0.88
C MET A 62 2.06 -0.88 0.62
N ARG A 63 3.16 -0.39 1.20
CA ARG A 63 3.41 -0.42 2.64
C ARG A 63 2.33 0.36 3.39
N TYR A 64 1.98 1.55 2.90
CA TYR A 64 0.86 2.31 3.45
C TYR A 64 -0.46 1.53 3.37
N LEU A 65 -0.83 1.07 2.17
CA LEU A 65 -2.09 0.36 1.94
C LEU A 65 -2.16 -0.99 2.68
N ALA A 66 -1.03 -1.63 2.96
CA ALA A 66 -0.95 -2.86 3.76
C ALA A 66 -1.20 -2.60 5.25
N THR A 67 -1.02 -1.37 5.73
CA THR A 67 -1.41 -0.99 7.10
C THR A 67 -2.85 -0.50 7.17
N ASP A 68 -3.38 0.02 6.06
CA ASP A 68 -4.75 0.49 5.96
C ASP A 68 -5.76 -0.67 6.09
N ARG A 69 -6.87 -0.37 6.75
CA ARG A 69 -8.01 -1.28 6.95
C ARG A 69 -9.17 -0.97 6.00
N ASN A 70 -9.12 0.17 5.30
CA ASN A 70 -10.19 0.59 4.41
C ASN A 70 -10.19 -0.14 3.07
N PHE A 71 -9.07 -0.74 2.69
CA PHE A 71 -8.93 -1.49 1.44
C PHE A 71 -8.62 -2.96 1.69
N SER A 72 -9.32 -3.83 0.95
CA SER A 72 -8.91 -5.23 0.81
C SER A 72 -7.58 -5.33 0.04
N PRO A 73 -6.90 -6.48 0.09
CA PRO A 73 -5.69 -6.73 -0.70
C PRO A 73 -5.91 -6.46 -2.20
N SER A 74 -7.02 -6.97 -2.73
CA SER A 74 -7.35 -6.81 -4.16
C SER A 74 -7.59 -5.35 -4.54
N GLU A 75 -8.23 -4.56 -3.69
CA GLU A 75 -8.49 -3.15 -3.96
C GLU A 75 -7.21 -2.32 -3.86
N SER A 76 -6.32 -2.68 -2.93
CA SER A 76 -5.01 -2.03 -2.77
C SER A 76 -4.17 -2.17 -4.04
N VAL A 77 -4.06 -3.39 -4.57
CA VAL A 77 -3.32 -3.64 -5.81
C VAL A 77 -4.03 -3.04 -7.03
N ARG A 78 -5.38 -3.05 -7.05
CA ARG A 78 -6.17 -2.48 -8.15
C ARG A 78 -5.89 -1.00 -8.39
N ILE A 79 -5.49 -0.24 -7.36
CA ILE A 79 -5.10 1.17 -7.51
C ILE A 79 -4.05 1.35 -8.61
N ILE A 80 -3.04 0.46 -8.68
CA ILE A 80 -2.02 0.50 -9.74
C ILE A 80 -2.62 0.13 -11.09
N GLY A 81 -3.46 -0.91 -11.15
CA GLY A 81 -4.13 -1.33 -12.38
C GLY A 81 -5.03 -0.25 -12.99
N ASP A 82 -5.69 0.54 -12.14
CA ASP A 82 -6.58 1.63 -12.57
C ASP A 82 -5.82 2.80 -13.21
N LEU A 83 -4.52 2.96 -12.92
CA LEU A 83 -3.68 3.95 -13.60
C LEU A 83 -3.66 3.73 -15.11
N ARG A 84 -3.84 2.49 -15.60
CA ARG A 84 -3.96 2.20 -17.03
C ARG A 84 -5.06 3.06 -17.67
N LYS A 85 -6.25 3.05 -17.06
CA LYS A 85 -7.42 3.76 -17.60
C LYS A 85 -7.25 5.26 -17.50
N GLU A 86 -6.73 5.76 -16.38
CA GLU A 86 -6.53 7.20 -16.18
C GLU A 86 -5.45 7.74 -17.11
N ILE A 87 -4.29 7.08 -17.22
CA ILE A 87 -3.22 7.50 -18.13
C ILE A 87 -3.68 7.42 -19.58
N ALA A 88 -4.32 6.32 -20.01
CA ALA A 88 -4.80 6.17 -21.37
C ALA A 88 -5.82 7.27 -21.75
N ARG A 89 -6.75 7.58 -20.82
CA ARG A 89 -7.75 8.64 -21.00
C ARG A 89 -7.09 10.01 -21.11
N GLU A 90 -6.23 10.38 -20.15
CA GLU A 90 -5.64 11.72 -20.13
C GLU A 90 -4.65 11.94 -21.28
N LEU A 91 -3.93 10.90 -21.71
CA LEU A 91 -3.02 10.99 -22.85
C LEU A 91 -3.70 10.77 -24.20
N ASN A 92 -5.00 10.45 -24.24
CA ASN A 92 -5.75 10.11 -25.45
C ASN A 92 -5.07 9.01 -26.29
N LEU A 93 -4.59 7.96 -25.62
CA LEU A 93 -3.88 6.86 -26.29
C LEU A 93 -4.83 6.04 -27.17
N LYS A 94 -4.37 5.68 -28.37
CA LYS A 94 -5.09 4.76 -29.28
C LYS A 94 -4.77 3.31 -28.95
N ASP A 95 -5.50 2.36 -29.54
CA ASP A 95 -5.46 0.93 -29.16
C ASP A 95 -4.04 0.33 -29.07
N LYS A 96 -3.17 0.57 -30.05
CA LYS A 96 -1.79 0.05 -30.04
C LYS A 96 -0.92 0.68 -28.94
N GLU A 97 -1.13 1.97 -28.67
CA GLU A 97 -0.43 2.71 -27.61
C GLU A 97 -0.93 2.30 -26.23
N ALA A 98 -2.24 2.09 -26.10
CA ALA A 98 -2.86 1.59 -24.89
C ALA A 98 -2.40 0.15 -24.55
N LEU A 99 -2.12 -0.68 -25.56
CA LEU A 99 -1.56 -2.02 -25.35
C LEU A 99 -0.13 -1.95 -24.77
N LYS A 100 0.73 -1.07 -25.29
CA LYS A 100 2.07 -0.86 -24.72
C LYS A 100 1.99 -0.39 -23.26
N LEU A 101 1.07 0.53 -22.95
CA LEU A 101 0.83 0.96 -21.58
C LEU A 101 0.34 -0.20 -20.70
N PHE A 102 -0.47 -1.11 -21.24
CA PHE A 102 -0.99 -2.26 -20.49
C PHE A 102 0.13 -3.15 -19.96
N GLU A 103 1.11 -3.52 -20.79
CA GLU A 103 2.25 -4.35 -20.36
C GLU A 103 3.07 -3.68 -19.24
N ILE A 104 3.26 -2.36 -19.32
CA ILE A 104 3.97 -1.60 -18.28
C ILE A 104 3.19 -1.63 -16.96
N ILE A 105 1.87 -1.43 -17.03
CA ILE A 105 1.01 -1.46 -15.85
C ILE A 105 0.93 -2.87 -15.25
N GLU A 106 0.86 -3.91 -16.08
CA GLU A 106 0.80 -5.30 -15.61
C GLU A 106 2.04 -5.66 -14.80
N ASN A 107 3.23 -5.28 -15.28
CA ASN A 107 4.47 -5.42 -14.51
C ASN A 107 4.44 -4.64 -13.19
N ALA A 108 3.92 -3.40 -13.21
CA ALA A 108 3.77 -2.60 -11.99
C ALA A 108 2.77 -3.24 -11.00
N VAL A 109 1.70 -3.87 -11.50
CA VAL A 109 0.70 -4.59 -10.69
C VAL A 109 1.32 -5.80 -10.01
N TYR A 110 2.16 -6.58 -10.70
CA TYR A 110 2.86 -7.70 -10.07
C TYR A 110 3.79 -7.24 -8.94
N LYS A 111 4.59 -6.20 -9.20
CA LYS A 111 5.44 -5.59 -8.16
C LYS A 111 4.62 -5.10 -6.96
N ALA A 112 3.48 -4.48 -7.23
CA ALA A 112 2.59 -4.00 -6.18
C ALA A 112 1.99 -5.14 -5.36
N PHE A 113 1.62 -6.25 -6.02
CA PHE A 113 1.16 -7.45 -5.35
C PHE A 113 2.25 -8.01 -4.41
N ASP A 114 3.47 -8.20 -4.92
CA ASP A 114 4.58 -8.75 -4.14
C ASP A 114 4.92 -7.86 -2.93
N ALA A 115 5.04 -6.55 -3.15
CA ALA A 115 5.31 -5.58 -2.09
C ALA A 115 4.22 -5.56 -1.01
N TYR A 116 2.95 -5.58 -1.44
CA TYR A 116 1.81 -5.60 -0.51
C TYR A 116 1.80 -6.87 0.33
N TYR A 117 2.00 -8.03 -0.29
CA TYR A 117 2.00 -9.31 0.41
C TYR A 117 3.19 -9.46 1.35
N ALA A 118 4.38 -9.00 0.95
CA ALA A 118 5.55 -8.94 1.82
C ALA A 118 5.25 -8.11 3.08
N CYS A 119 4.65 -6.93 2.91
CA CYS A 119 4.27 -6.06 4.03
C CYS A 119 3.21 -6.71 4.93
N ARG A 120 2.12 -7.25 4.35
CA ARG A 120 1.06 -7.92 5.13
C ARG A 120 1.58 -9.13 5.89
N SER A 121 2.40 -9.96 5.25
CA SER A 121 3.04 -11.12 5.89
C SER A 121 3.84 -10.68 7.12
N LYS A 122 4.64 -9.62 6.98
CA LYS A 122 5.42 -9.09 8.10
C LYS A 122 4.54 -8.56 9.24
N ILE A 123 3.46 -7.86 8.90
CA ILE A 123 2.49 -7.36 9.90
C ILE A 123 1.85 -8.53 10.66
N PHE A 124 1.47 -9.60 9.97
CA PHE A 124 0.91 -10.79 10.63
C PHE A 124 1.92 -11.49 11.53
N GLU A 125 3.18 -11.64 11.08
CA GLU A 125 4.27 -12.20 11.89
C GLU A 125 4.48 -11.41 13.18
N LEU A 126 4.50 -10.07 13.09
CA LEU A 126 4.66 -9.19 14.26
C LEU A 126 3.48 -9.34 15.23
N ARG A 127 2.25 -9.38 14.73
CA ARG A 127 1.05 -9.58 15.57
C ARG A 127 1.04 -10.94 16.25
N LEU A 128 1.49 -11.99 15.58
CA LEU A 128 1.58 -13.32 16.17
C LEU A 128 2.59 -13.34 17.34
N LYS A 129 3.78 -12.76 17.13
CA LYS A 129 4.80 -12.61 18.17
C LYS A 129 4.31 -11.80 19.38
N GLU A 130 3.52 -10.76 19.13
CA GLU A 130 2.89 -9.96 20.19
C GLU A 130 1.92 -10.81 21.02
N LYS A 131 1.07 -11.60 20.35
CA LYS A 131 0.12 -12.51 21.02
C LYS A 131 0.79 -13.61 21.82
N ASP A 132 1.87 -14.20 21.31
CA ASP A 132 2.63 -15.20 22.05
C ASP A 132 3.23 -14.63 23.34
N ARG A 133 3.73 -13.39 23.26
CA ARG A 133 4.25 -12.68 24.43
C ARG A 133 3.16 -12.37 25.45
N ASP A 134 1.99 -11.92 25.00
CA ASP A 134 0.84 -11.67 25.88
C ASP A 134 0.42 -12.95 26.63
N ILE A 135 0.40 -14.10 25.92
CA ILE A 135 0.08 -15.41 26.52
C ILE A 135 1.12 -15.78 27.59
N GLU A 136 2.41 -15.56 27.32
CA GLU A 136 3.47 -15.84 28.29
C GLU A 136 3.32 -14.99 29.56
N ILE A 137 3.03 -13.70 29.40
CA ILE A 137 2.81 -12.78 30.54
C ILE A 137 1.60 -13.25 31.37
N LEU A 138 0.49 -13.60 30.71
CA LEU A 138 -0.71 -14.08 31.39
C LEU A 138 -0.45 -15.37 32.16
N ARG A 139 0.31 -16.33 31.58
CA ARG A 139 0.71 -17.56 32.27
C ARG A 139 1.50 -17.26 33.54
N ARG A 140 2.48 -16.36 33.45
CA ARG A 140 3.26 -15.94 34.63
C ARG A 140 2.38 -15.30 35.70
N ILE A 141 1.43 -14.43 35.32
CA ILE A 141 0.49 -13.82 36.28
C ILE A 141 -0.34 -14.90 37.00
N ILE A 142 -0.86 -15.89 36.26
CA ILE A 142 -1.62 -17.00 36.85
C ILE A 142 -0.74 -17.78 37.84
N GLU A 143 0.49 -18.15 37.44
CA GLU A 143 1.43 -18.86 38.31
C GLU A 143 1.75 -18.08 39.59
N PHE A 144 1.92 -16.75 39.50
CA PHE A 144 2.16 -15.90 40.67
C PHE A 144 0.94 -15.86 41.60
N SER A 145 -0.27 -15.68 41.05
CA SER A 145 -1.50 -15.67 41.82
C SER A 145 -1.73 -17.00 42.55
N GLU A 146 -1.53 -18.13 41.86
CA GLU A 146 -1.67 -19.47 42.46
C GLU A 146 -0.67 -19.71 43.60
N ARG A 147 0.55 -19.17 43.49
CA ARG A 147 1.54 -19.25 44.58
C ARG A 147 1.14 -18.40 45.78
N ALA A 148 0.70 -17.16 45.54
CA ALA A 148 0.26 -16.26 46.59
C ALA A 148 -0.97 -16.79 47.35
N GLU A 149 -1.91 -17.46 46.66
CA GLU A 149 -3.05 -18.11 47.30
C GLU A 149 -2.65 -19.32 48.16
N LYS A 150 -1.62 -20.08 47.74
CA LYS A 150 -1.09 -21.20 48.54
C LYS A 150 -0.35 -20.73 49.79
N GLU A 151 0.36 -19.62 49.71
CA GLU A 151 1.09 -19.03 50.85
C GLU A 151 0.15 -18.37 51.88
N ASN A 152 -1.02 -17.87 51.47
CA ASN A 152 -2.00 -17.27 52.39
C ASN A 152 -2.93 -18.30 53.07
N ASN A 153 -3.03 -19.53 52.55
CA ASN A 153 -3.90 -20.60 53.05
C ASN A 153 -3.14 -21.74 53.76
N GLY A 154 -1.82 -21.61 53.93
CA GLY A 154 -0.96 -22.55 54.68
C GLY A 154 -0.44 -21.91 55.96
#